data_AF-A0AAU8PP33-F1
#
_entry.id   AF-A0AAU8PP33-F1
#
_cell.length_a   1.000
_cell.length_b   1.000
_cell.length_c   1.000
_cell.angle_alpha   90.00
_cell.angle_beta   90.00
_cell.angle_gamma   90.00
#
_symmetry.space_group_name_H-M   'P 1'
#
loop_
_entity.id
_entity.type
_entity.pdbx_description
1 polymer ?
#
loop_
_entity_poly.entity_id
_entity_poly.type
_entity_poly.pdbx_seq_one_letter_code
_entity_poly.pdbx_strand_id
1 'polypeptide(L)'
;MVVTDADKAKDYTFEYECKDLNNTVKKQGSLNVKHNEFKHIKDLEGLKCTVKEKNSLKQIGRKLTVSWMLFDKNKEVKSFGSASHVDFEIDEKFNEAVHIVVTNKFKENTGGFILEKKVKYEDEEDEDELEGKEFTFEWKCTTDGKEVVKGSTKLKDKEEKLIQDLPLDSSCEVSEKDADVAGYKHTLQ
;
A
#
# COMPACT_ATOMS: atom_id res chain seq x y z
N MET A 1 -4.25 -0.96 -9.01
CA MET A 1 -5.09 -0.01 -8.25
C MET A 1 -6.51 -0.53 -8.43
N VAL A 2 -7.08 -1.18 -7.42
CA VAL A 2 -8.36 -1.87 -7.59
C VAL A 2 -9.41 -1.06 -6.84
N VAL A 3 -10.06 -0.14 -7.54
CA VAL A 3 -11.33 0.44 -7.07
C VAL A 3 -12.41 -0.56 -7.43
N THR A 4 -13.00 -1.22 -6.44
CA THR A 4 -14.09 -2.17 -6.68
C THR A 4 -15.43 -1.44 -6.78
N ASP A 5 -16.45 -2.05 -7.38
CA ASP A 5 -17.80 -1.47 -7.37
C ASP A 5 -18.38 -1.40 -5.94
N ALA A 6 -17.97 -2.33 -5.07
CA ALA A 6 -18.25 -2.25 -3.64
C ALA A 6 -17.61 -1.02 -2.99
N ASP A 7 -16.42 -0.58 -3.44
CA ASP A 7 -15.79 0.65 -2.94
C ASP A 7 -16.53 1.89 -3.43
N LYS A 8 -16.99 1.90 -4.69
CA LYS A 8 -17.79 3.02 -5.23
C LYS A 8 -19.15 3.17 -4.54
N ALA A 9 -19.72 2.07 -4.07
CA ALA A 9 -21.03 2.05 -3.40
C ALA A 9 -20.97 2.48 -1.93
N LYS A 10 -19.78 2.60 -1.32
CA LYS A 10 -19.61 3.00 0.08
C LYS A 10 -19.84 4.50 0.28
N ASP A 11 -20.32 4.82 1.47
CA ASP A 11 -20.29 6.17 2.03
C ASP A 11 -18.96 6.38 2.77
N TYR A 12 -18.20 7.39 2.36
CA TYR A 12 -16.97 7.80 3.05
C TYR A 12 -17.29 8.98 3.98
N THR A 13 -17.06 8.79 5.28
CA THR A 13 -17.31 9.84 6.28
C THR A 13 -16.08 10.73 6.44
N PHE A 14 -16.28 12.03 6.28
CA PHE A 14 -15.26 13.06 6.55
C PHE A 14 -15.68 13.90 7.75
N GLU A 15 -14.74 14.15 8.64
CA GLU A 15 -14.91 15.06 9.77
C GLU A 15 -14.15 16.36 9.46
N TYR A 16 -14.77 17.50 9.77
CA TYR A 16 -14.14 18.80 9.61
C TYR A 16 -14.25 19.62 10.89
N GLU A 17 -13.23 20.42 11.15
CA GLU A 17 -13.15 21.35 12.26
C GLU A 17 -12.54 22.66 11.77
N CYS A 18 -13.22 23.77 12.00
CA CYS A 18 -12.82 25.09 11.55
C CYS A 18 -12.73 26.05 12.74
N LYS A 19 -11.57 26.69 12.87
CA LYS A 19 -11.18 27.57 13.97
C LYS A 19 -10.95 28.98 13.49
N ASP A 20 -11.20 29.95 14.37
CA ASP A 20 -10.74 31.32 14.16
C ASP A 20 -9.23 31.47 14.39
N LEU A 21 -8.69 32.67 14.14
CA LEU A 21 -7.28 33.00 14.38
C LEU A 21 -6.83 32.83 15.84
N ASN A 22 -7.76 32.80 16.79
CA ASN A 22 -7.49 32.56 18.21
C ASN A 22 -7.59 31.07 18.57
N ASN A 23 -7.63 30.17 17.58
CA ASN A 23 -7.81 28.72 17.72
C ASN A 23 -9.13 28.30 18.39
N THR A 24 -10.14 29.16 18.41
CA THR A 24 -11.48 28.83 18.92
C THR A 24 -12.29 28.13 17.84
N VAL A 25 -12.79 26.92 18.12
CA VAL A 25 -13.66 26.19 17.19
C VAL A 25 -14.94 27.00 16.94
N LYS A 26 -15.19 27.36 15.68
CA LYS A 26 -16.41 28.07 15.26
C LYS A 26 -17.40 27.15 14.58
N LYS A 27 -16.89 26.16 13.83
CA LYS A 27 -17.73 25.21 13.11
C LYS A 27 -17.04 23.87 13.06
N GLN A 28 -17.80 22.80 13.27
CA GLN A 28 -17.32 21.44 13.14
C GLN A 28 -18.48 20.54 12.75
N GLY A 29 -18.18 19.40 12.14
CA GLY A 29 -19.20 18.45 11.78
C GLY A 29 -18.64 17.24 11.06
N SER A 30 -19.56 16.45 10.51
CA SER A 30 -19.22 15.31 9.66
C SER A 30 -20.14 15.25 8.45
N LEU A 31 -19.64 14.72 7.35
CA LEU A 31 -20.38 14.50 6.11
C LEU A 31 -20.06 13.13 5.54
N ASN A 32 -21.04 12.50 4.93
CA ASN A 32 -20.86 11.30 4.11
C ASN A 32 -20.80 11.71 2.65
N VAL A 33 -19.79 11.21 1.94
CA VAL A 33 -19.53 11.47 0.52
C VAL A 33 -19.38 10.14 -0.20
N LYS A 34 -20.20 9.91 -1.22
CA LYS A 34 -20.06 8.77 -2.13
C LYS A 34 -19.04 9.05 -3.22
N HIS A 35 -18.62 8.00 -3.92
CA HIS A 35 -17.77 8.16 -5.11
C HIS A 35 -18.41 9.13 -6.12
N ASN A 36 -17.65 10.15 -6.53
CA ASN A 36 -18.06 11.26 -7.41
C ASN A 36 -19.22 12.12 -6.90
N GLU A 37 -19.58 12.02 -5.61
CA GLU A 37 -20.51 12.94 -4.98
C GLU A 37 -19.77 14.22 -4.52
N PHE A 38 -20.48 15.34 -4.56
CA PHE A 38 -20.01 16.62 -4.03
C PHE A 38 -20.91 17.07 -2.89
N LYS A 39 -20.30 17.52 -1.79
CA LYS A 39 -20.98 18.14 -0.66
C LYS A 39 -20.43 19.56 -0.46
N HIS A 40 -21.28 20.47 -0.02
CA HIS A 40 -20.94 21.86 0.18
C HIS A 40 -21.13 22.26 1.65
N ILE A 41 -20.16 22.99 2.20
CA ILE A 41 -20.23 23.60 3.53
C ILE A 41 -20.11 25.11 3.35
N LYS A 42 -21.04 25.87 3.93
CA LYS A 42 -21.08 27.34 3.90
C LYS A 42 -20.57 27.94 5.20
N ASP A 43 -20.47 29.26 5.28
CA ASP A 43 -20.18 30.03 6.50
C ASP A 43 -18.85 29.62 7.15
N LEU A 44 -17.80 29.65 6.34
CA LEU A 44 -16.44 29.28 6.73
C LEU A 44 -15.42 30.40 6.49
N GLU A 45 -15.88 31.60 6.15
CA GLU A 45 -15.05 32.74 5.77
C GLU A 45 -14.12 33.14 6.92
N GLY A 46 -12.82 33.31 6.62
CA GLY A 46 -11.81 33.69 7.61
C GLY A 46 -11.49 32.60 8.65
N LEU A 47 -11.93 31.36 8.43
CA LEU A 47 -11.61 30.24 9.30
C LEU A 47 -10.49 29.39 8.72
N LYS A 48 -9.68 28.84 9.64
CA LYS A 48 -8.73 27.77 9.35
C LYS A 48 -9.40 26.43 9.61
N CYS A 49 -9.54 25.63 8.56
CA CYS A 49 -10.23 24.36 8.57
C CYS A 49 -9.27 23.18 8.43
N THR A 50 -9.53 22.14 9.19
CA THR A 50 -8.92 20.82 9.07
C THR A 50 -10.00 19.83 8.64
N VAL A 51 -9.75 19.07 7.58
CA VAL A 51 -10.62 17.98 7.11
C VAL A 51 -9.87 16.67 7.18
N LYS A 52 -10.49 15.63 7.74
CA LYS A 52 -9.92 14.29 7.85
C LYS A 52 -10.95 13.23 7.48
N GLU A 53 -10.50 12.13 6.90
CA GLU A 53 -11.36 10.98 6.66
C GLU A 53 -11.48 10.14 7.93
N LYS A 54 -12.70 9.77 8.30
CA LYS A 54 -12.96 8.95 9.48
C LYS A 54 -12.62 7.48 9.20
N ASN A 55 -11.49 7.05 9.78
CA ASN A 55 -11.22 5.66 10.16
C ASN A 55 -11.48 4.58 9.09
N SER A 56 -11.05 4.81 7.86
CA SER A 56 -11.14 3.86 6.74
C SER A 56 -10.06 2.76 6.76
N LEU A 57 -9.27 2.67 7.84
CA LEU A 57 -8.04 1.85 7.93
C LEU A 57 -8.19 0.49 8.63
N LYS A 58 -9.39 0.04 9.03
CA LYS A 58 -9.54 -1.22 9.79
C LYS A 58 -10.40 -2.31 9.14
N GLN A 59 -11.00 -2.10 7.98
CA GLN A 59 -12.12 -2.97 7.58
C GLN A 59 -11.82 -4.08 6.55
N ILE A 60 -10.66 -4.13 5.86
CA ILE A 60 -10.60 -4.98 4.64
C ILE A 60 -9.22 -5.61 4.33
N GLY A 61 -8.26 -5.68 5.26
CA GLY A 61 -6.96 -6.29 4.92
C GLY A 61 -6.24 -5.62 3.73
N ARG A 62 -6.55 -4.34 3.47
CA ARG A 62 -6.02 -3.51 2.38
C ARG A 62 -5.30 -2.31 2.95
N LYS A 63 -4.18 -1.93 2.34
CA LYS A 63 -3.50 -0.66 2.59
C LYS A 63 -4.28 0.46 1.91
N LEU A 64 -4.75 1.42 2.69
CA LEU A 64 -5.34 2.66 2.18
C LEU A 64 -4.29 3.77 2.16
N THR A 65 -4.19 4.47 1.04
CA THR A 65 -3.48 5.75 0.89
C THR A 65 -4.50 6.82 0.54
N VAL A 66 -4.59 7.87 1.36
CA VAL A 66 -5.49 9.01 1.13
C VAL A 66 -4.66 10.15 0.55
N SER A 67 -5.13 10.72 -0.56
CA SER A 67 -4.51 11.89 -1.21
C SER A 67 -5.52 13.01 -1.35
N TRP A 68 -5.06 14.24 -1.13
CA TRP A 68 -5.87 15.44 -1.12
C TRP A 68 -5.40 16.38 -2.23
N MET A 69 -6.33 17.04 -2.91
CA MET A 69 -6.06 18.11 -3.86
C MET A 69 -7.00 19.27 -3.56
N LEU A 70 -6.42 20.45 -3.33
CA LEU A 70 -7.16 21.68 -3.06
C LEU A 70 -7.07 22.58 -4.28
N PHE A 71 -8.22 23.09 -4.69
CA PHE A 71 -8.35 24.03 -5.79
C PHE A 71 -8.99 25.34 -5.31
N ASP A 72 -8.61 26.44 -5.94
CA ASP A 72 -9.32 27.71 -5.80
C ASP A 72 -10.59 27.75 -6.67
N LYS A 73 -11.27 28.90 -6.67
CA LYS A 73 -12.44 29.16 -7.51
C LYS A 73 -12.18 29.03 -9.03
N ASN A 74 -10.94 29.24 -9.45
CA ASN A 74 -10.52 29.15 -10.86
C ASN A 74 -10.12 27.72 -11.24
N LYS A 75 -10.25 26.76 -10.31
CA LYS A 75 -9.81 25.37 -10.45
C LYS A 75 -8.30 25.22 -10.60
N GLU A 76 -7.53 26.19 -10.10
CA GLU A 76 -6.08 26.07 -10.01
C GLU A 76 -5.71 25.28 -8.75
N VAL A 77 -4.80 24.31 -8.89
CA VAL A 77 -4.30 23.53 -7.76
C VAL A 77 -3.48 24.43 -6.83
N LYS A 78 -3.88 24.52 -5.55
CA LYS A 78 -3.14 25.26 -4.51
C LYS A 78 -2.32 24.34 -3.60
N SER A 79 -2.78 23.11 -3.40
CA SER A 79 -2.06 22.13 -2.59
C SER A 79 -2.41 20.71 -3.05
N PHE A 80 -1.43 19.81 -3.00
CA PHE A 80 -1.64 18.39 -3.23
C PHE A 80 -0.69 17.57 -2.34
N GLY A 81 -1.15 16.42 -1.85
CA GLY A 81 -0.31 15.56 -1.02
C GLY A 81 -1.05 14.34 -0.48
N SER A 82 -0.29 13.39 0.06
CA SER A 82 -0.86 12.23 0.76
C SER A 82 -0.66 12.40 2.26
N ALA A 83 -1.75 12.43 3.02
CA ALA A 83 -1.77 12.69 4.45
C ALA A 83 -3.07 12.17 5.09
N SER A 84 -3.11 12.07 6.42
CA SER A 84 -4.31 11.65 7.17
C SER A 84 -5.40 12.73 7.23
N HIS A 85 -5.03 13.98 6.96
CA HIS A 85 -5.90 15.14 6.97
C HIS A 85 -5.31 16.20 6.04
N VAL A 86 -6.11 17.22 5.76
CA VAL A 86 -5.67 18.42 5.06
C VAL A 86 -6.12 19.67 5.81
N ASP A 87 -5.21 20.63 5.90
CA ASP A 87 -5.46 21.94 6.47
C ASP A 87 -5.53 22.99 5.36
N PHE A 88 -6.44 23.94 5.52
CA PHE A 88 -6.56 25.11 4.66
C PHE A 88 -7.17 26.28 5.41
N GLU A 89 -6.99 27.47 4.84
CA GLU A 89 -7.59 28.69 5.33
C GLU A 89 -8.46 29.25 4.22
N ILE A 90 -9.67 29.68 4.56
CA ILE A 90 -10.55 30.35 3.61
C ILE A 90 -10.25 31.84 3.69
N ASP A 91 -9.19 32.22 2.99
CA ASP A 91 -8.72 33.59 2.84
C ASP A 91 -9.04 34.14 1.44
N GLU A 92 -8.62 35.38 1.17
CA GLU A 92 -8.76 36.01 -0.14
C GLU A 92 -8.08 35.20 -1.28
N LYS A 93 -7.12 34.32 -0.98
CA LYS A 93 -6.45 33.49 -2.00
C LYS A 93 -7.35 32.39 -2.56
N PHE A 94 -8.34 31.93 -1.79
CA PHE A 94 -9.38 31.02 -2.28
C PHE A 94 -10.65 31.75 -2.74
N ASN A 95 -10.74 33.04 -2.47
CA ASN A 95 -11.63 33.98 -3.14
C ASN A 95 -13.10 33.51 -3.13
N GLU A 96 -13.56 33.13 -1.93
CA GLU A 96 -14.92 32.68 -1.55
C GLU A 96 -15.20 31.17 -1.58
N ALA A 97 -14.35 30.31 -2.18
CA ALA A 97 -14.57 28.86 -2.14
C ALA A 97 -13.29 28.01 -2.29
N VAL A 98 -13.19 26.96 -1.48
CA VAL A 98 -12.15 25.92 -1.60
C VAL A 98 -12.81 24.65 -2.13
N HIS A 99 -12.34 24.15 -3.26
CA HIS A 99 -12.74 22.83 -3.73
C HIS A 99 -11.72 21.79 -3.27
N ILE A 100 -12.19 20.76 -2.57
CA ILE A 100 -11.34 19.69 -2.05
C ILE A 100 -11.72 18.41 -2.79
N VAL A 101 -10.75 17.80 -3.45
CA VAL A 101 -10.87 16.46 -4.00
C VAL A 101 -10.03 15.52 -3.15
N VAL A 102 -10.69 14.50 -2.60
CA VAL A 102 -10.05 13.45 -1.80
C VAL A 102 -10.07 12.15 -2.60
N THR A 103 -8.92 11.49 -2.67
CA THR A 103 -8.72 10.25 -3.43
C THR A 103 -8.28 9.14 -2.48
N ASN A 104 -9.10 8.09 -2.41
CA ASN A 104 -8.79 6.88 -1.67
C ASN A 104 -8.21 5.82 -2.59
N LYS A 105 -6.95 5.47 -2.35
CA LYS A 105 -6.24 4.41 -3.06
C LYS A 105 -6.13 3.18 -2.17
N PHE A 106 -6.84 2.13 -2.55
CA PHE A 106 -6.74 0.81 -1.92
C PHE A 106 -5.72 -0.06 -2.66
N LYS A 107 -4.80 -0.67 -1.92
CA LYS A 107 -3.91 -1.76 -2.36
C LYS A 107 -4.17 -2.95 -1.44
N GLU A 108 -4.24 -4.16 -1.98
CA GLU A 108 -4.23 -5.37 -1.14
C GLU A 108 -3.00 -5.36 -0.23
N ASN A 109 -3.17 -5.74 1.04
CA ASN A 109 -2.01 -6.06 1.84
C ASN A 109 -1.44 -7.37 1.33
N THR A 110 -0.13 -7.44 1.29
CA THR A 110 0.59 -8.59 0.79
C THR A 110 1.73 -8.91 1.72
N GLY A 111 2.02 -10.20 1.87
CA GLY A 111 3.22 -10.70 2.50
C GLY A 111 4.38 -10.86 1.51
N GLY A 112 5.46 -11.41 2.03
CA GLY A 112 6.64 -11.77 1.29
C GLY A 112 7.61 -12.52 2.18
N PHE A 113 8.58 -13.19 1.56
CA PHE A 113 9.70 -13.83 2.24
C PHE A 113 10.98 -13.60 1.43
N ILE A 114 12.12 -13.68 2.11
CA ILE A 114 13.43 -13.67 1.46
C ILE A 114 13.88 -15.12 1.35
N LEU A 115 14.25 -15.53 0.14
CA LEU A 115 14.86 -16.83 -0.12
C LEU A 115 16.36 -16.62 -0.34
N GLU A 116 17.18 -17.26 0.48
CA GLU A 116 18.63 -17.23 0.40
C GLU A 116 19.13 -18.65 0.13
N LYS A 117 19.98 -18.82 -0.89
CA LYS A 117 20.66 -20.10 -1.13
C LYS A 117 21.99 -20.09 -0.39
N LYS A 118 22.25 -21.15 0.37
CA LYS A 118 23.55 -21.45 0.96
C LYS A 118 23.97 -22.84 0.54
N VAL A 119 25.17 -22.95 -0.02
CA VAL A 119 25.85 -24.21 -0.31
C VAL A 119 26.98 -24.36 0.70
N LYS A 120 27.15 -25.56 1.25
CA LYS A 120 28.30 -25.90 2.08
C LYS A 120 29.14 -26.91 1.32
N TYR A 121 30.44 -26.67 1.35
CA TYR A 121 31.44 -27.50 0.70
C TYR A 121 32.18 -28.30 1.78
N GLU A 122 32.65 -29.50 1.47
CA GLU A 122 33.51 -30.27 2.37
C GLU A 122 34.94 -29.70 2.35
N ASP A 123 35.44 -29.34 1.15
CA ASP A 123 36.75 -28.75 0.91
C ASP A 123 36.65 -27.42 0.14
N GLU A 124 37.63 -26.52 0.29
CA GLU A 124 37.63 -25.19 -0.38
C GLU A 124 37.77 -25.29 -1.92
N GLU A 125 38.42 -26.35 -2.44
CA GLU A 125 38.56 -26.58 -3.88
C GLU A 125 37.20 -26.82 -4.58
N ASP A 126 36.21 -27.35 -3.85
CA ASP A 126 34.85 -27.56 -4.35
C ASP A 126 34.06 -26.24 -4.47
N GLU A 127 34.40 -25.22 -3.68
CA GLU A 127 33.76 -23.91 -3.77
C GLU A 127 34.06 -23.26 -5.14
N ASP A 128 35.31 -23.39 -5.62
CA ASP A 128 35.73 -22.88 -6.92
C ASP A 128 35.08 -23.67 -8.09
N GLU A 129 34.95 -24.99 -7.97
CA GLU A 129 34.32 -25.82 -9.02
C GLU A 129 32.81 -25.56 -9.15
N LEU A 130 32.15 -25.18 -8.06
CA LEU A 130 30.72 -24.91 -8.01
C LEU A 130 30.39 -23.42 -8.08
N GLU A 131 31.39 -22.58 -8.26
CA GLU A 131 31.20 -21.14 -8.42
C GLU A 131 30.26 -20.85 -9.59
N GLY A 132 29.26 -20.01 -9.35
CA GLY A 132 28.29 -19.61 -10.37
C GLY A 132 27.25 -20.68 -10.71
N LYS A 133 27.27 -21.85 -10.07
CA LYS A 133 26.19 -22.84 -10.17
C LYS A 133 24.88 -22.22 -9.68
N GLU A 134 23.84 -22.37 -10.49
CA GLU A 134 22.49 -21.91 -10.17
C GLU A 134 21.61 -23.08 -9.72
N PHE A 135 20.86 -22.86 -8.64
CA PHE A 135 19.89 -23.78 -8.07
C PHE A 135 18.49 -23.23 -8.32
N THR A 136 17.59 -24.08 -8.85
CA THR A 136 16.24 -23.65 -9.20
C THR A 136 15.33 -23.82 -7.99
N PHE A 137 14.61 -22.78 -7.62
CA PHE A 137 13.60 -22.80 -6.57
C PHE A 137 12.25 -22.48 -7.15
N GLU A 138 11.25 -23.26 -6.77
CA GLU A 138 9.85 -23.03 -7.09
C GLU A 138 9.08 -22.82 -5.80
N TRP A 139 8.07 -21.97 -5.85
CA TRP A 139 7.12 -21.84 -4.75
C TRP A 139 5.68 -21.85 -5.25
N LYS A 140 4.81 -22.36 -4.39
CA LYS A 140 3.37 -22.41 -4.59
C LYS A 140 2.67 -21.98 -3.33
N CYS A 141 1.90 -20.90 -3.40
CA CYS A 141 1.08 -20.40 -2.32
C CYS A 141 -0.37 -20.81 -2.52
N THR A 142 -0.99 -21.28 -1.44
CA THR A 142 -2.38 -21.75 -1.42
C THR A 142 -3.20 -21.04 -0.35
N THR A 143 -4.48 -20.83 -0.65
CA THR A 143 -5.49 -20.34 0.30
C THR A 143 -6.70 -21.27 0.19
N ASP A 144 -7.20 -21.77 1.32
CA ASP A 144 -8.29 -22.76 1.36
C ASP A 144 -8.06 -23.97 0.43
N GLY A 145 -6.82 -24.43 0.35
CA GLY A 145 -6.39 -25.56 -0.49
C GLY A 145 -6.33 -25.27 -1.99
N LYS A 146 -6.58 -24.03 -2.43
CA LYS A 146 -6.49 -23.62 -3.85
C LYS A 146 -5.21 -22.85 -4.11
N GLU A 147 -4.55 -23.16 -5.22
CA GLU A 147 -3.41 -22.38 -5.72
C GLU A 147 -3.85 -20.96 -6.05
N VAL A 148 -3.17 -19.98 -5.46
CA VAL A 148 -3.43 -18.56 -5.70
C VAL A 148 -2.24 -17.86 -6.34
N VAL A 149 -1.02 -18.29 -6.05
CA VAL A 149 0.22 -17.77 -6.63
C VAL A 149 1.22 -18.91 -6.77
N LYS A 150 2.00 -18.87 -7.85
CA LYS A 150 3.21 -19.68 -8.03
C LYS A 150 4.31 -18.87 -8.68
N GLY A 151 5.55 -19.29 -8.51
CA GLY A 151 6.69 -18.70 -9.20
C GLY A 151 7.92 -19.59 -9.14
N SER A 152 8.95 -19.19 -9.87
CA SER A 152 10.28 -19.79 -9.76
C SER A 152 11.37 -18.74 -9.88
N THR A 153 12.53 -19.07 -9.34
CA THR A 153 13.76 -18.29 -9.45
C THR A 153 14.95 -19.23 -9.49
N LYS A 154 16.09 -18.73 -9.95
CA LYS A 154 17.38 -19.38 -9.79
C LYS A 154 18.24 -18.54 -8.85
N LEU A 155 18.97 -19.20 -7.96
CA LEU A 155 19.89 -18.55 -7.03
C LEU A 155 21.23 -19.26 -7.05
N LYS A 156 22.30 -18.49 -7.01
CA LYS A 156 23.67 -18.97 -6.76
C LYS A 156 23.92 -19.09 -5.27
N ASP A 157 25.05 -19.70 -4.90
CA ASP A 157 25.48 -19.68 -3.50
C ASP A 157 25.57 -18.25 -2.96
N LYS A 158 25.07 -18.05 -1.74
CA LYS A 158 24.95 -16.77 -1.02
C LYS A 158 24.04 -15.73 -1.69
N GLU A 159 23.35 -16.08 -2.78
CA GLU A 159 22.41 -15.18 -3.43
C GLU A 159 21.06 -15.17 -2.68
N GLU A 160 20.49 -13.98 -2.56
CA GLU A 160 19.18 -13.76 -1.97
C GLU A 160 18.18 -13.17 -2.97
N LYS A 161 16.91 -13.53 -2.79
CA LYS A 161 15.80 -12.98 -3.56
C LYS A 161 14.63 -12.63 -2.66
N LEU A 162 14.19 -11.39 -2.75
CA LEU A 162 12.92 -10.97 -2.18
C LEU A 162 11.75 -11.44 -3.05
N ILE A 163 10.91 -12.29 -2.49
CA ILE A 163 9.60 -12.66 -3.05
C ILE A 163 8.54 -11.83 -2.30
N GLN A 164 7.79 -11.01 -3.03
CA GLN A 164 6.83 -10.05 -2.48
C GLN A 164 5.47 -10.15 -3.18
N ASP A 165 4.53 -9.32 -2.76
CA ASP A 165 3.17 -9.25 -3.27
C ASP A 165 2.41 -10.60 -3.14
N LEU A 166 2.77 -11.43 -2.14
CA LEU A 166 2.09 -12.69 -1.85
C LEU A 166 0.78 -12.43 -1.08
N PRO A 167 -0.32 -13.16 -1.36
CA PRO A 167 -1.55 -13.02 -0.60
C PRO A 167 -1.33 -13.27 0.90
N LEU A 168 -1.91 -12.42 1.75
CA LEU A 168 -1.95 -12.69 3.19
C LEU A 168 -2.74 -13.97 3.48
N ASP A 169 -2.44 -14.58 4.63
CA ASP A 169 -3.06 -15.82 5.11
C ASP A 169 -2.96 -17.01 4.13
N SER A 170 -2.03 -16.93 3.16
CA SER A 170 -1.68 -18.04 2.29
C SER A 170 -0.55 -18.88 2.89
N SER A 171 -0.58 -20.18 2.62
CA SER A 171 0.51 -21.10 2.95
C SER A 171 1.33 -21.35 1.69
N CYS A 172 2.62 -21.02 1.72
CA CYS A 172 3.54 -21.21 0.61
C CYS A 172 4.46 -22.42 0.85
N GLU A 173 4.44 -23.36 -0.08
CA GLU A 173 5.42 -24.43 -0.19
C GLU A 173 6.55 -23.97 -1.10
N VAL A 174 7.80 -24.09 -0.64
CA VAL A 174 9.00 -23.79 -1.43
C VAL A 174 9.75 -25.10 -1.65
N SER A 175 10.15 -25.37 -2.91
CA SER A 175 10.86 -26.58 -3.30
C SER A 175 12.06 -26.24 -4.18
N GLU A 176 13.19 -26.86 -3.92
CA GLU A 176 14.35 -26.84 -4.81
C GLU A 176 14.17 -27.91 -5.90
N LYS A 177 14.40 -27.53 -7.16
CA LYS A 177 14.41 -28.42 -8.32
C LYS A 177 15.85 -28.63 -8.77
N ASP A 178 16.21 -29.90 -8.93
CA ASP A 178 17.53 -30.34 -9.42
C ASP A 178 18.69 -29.91 -8.50
N ALA A 179 18.56 -30.23 -7.20
CA ALA A 179 19.60 -29.98 -6.20
C ALA A 179 20.86 -30.86 -6.40
N ASP A 180 20.77 -31.88 -7.26
CA ASP A 180 21.89 -32.77 -7.55
C ASP A 180 22.93 -32.07 -8.43
N VAL A 181 24.18 -32.16 -8.00
CA VAL A 181 25.34 -31.68 -8.75
C VAL A 181 26.18 -32.91 -9.13
N ALA A 182 26.48 -33.04 -10.43
CA ALA A 182 27.25 -34.17 -10.93
C ALA A 182 28.63 -34.22 -10.24
N GLY A 183 29.00 -35.39 -9.71
CA GLY A 183 30.26 -35.57 -8.96
C GLY A 183 30.10 -35.40 -7.44
N TYR A 184 28.98 -34.85 -6.97
CA TYR A 184 28.75 -34.56 -5.56
C TYR A 184 27.61 -35.39 -4.98
N LYS A 185 27.69 -35.66 -3.67
CA LYS A 185 26.60 -36.28 -2.91
C LYS A 185 25.79 -35.20 -2.21
N HIS A 186 24.54 -35.00 -2.65
CA HIS A 186 23.66 -34.02 -2.04
C HIS A 186 23.05 -34.52 -0.71
N THR A 187 23.08 -33.68 0.32
CA THR A 187 22.41 -33.92 1.61
C THR A 187 21.72 -32.65 2.10
N LEU A 188 20.45 -32.77 2.50
CA LEU A 188 19.74 -31.70 3.21
C LEU A 188 20.25 -31.65 4.65
N GLN A 189 20.63 -30.46 5.12
CA GLN A 189 21.09 -30.21 6.48
C GLN A 189 20.02 -29.51 7.32
#